data_AF-A0A496AR63-F1
#
_entry.id   AF-A0A496AR63-F1
#
_cell.length_a   1.000
_cell.length_b   1.000
_cell.length_c   1.000
_cell.angle_alpha   90.00
_cell.angle_beta   90.00
_cell.angle_gamma   90.00
#
_symmetry.space_group_name_H-M   'P 1'
#
loop_
_entity.id
_entity.type
_entity.pdbx_description
1 polymer ?
#
loop_
_entity_poly.entity_id
_entity_poly.type
_entity_poly.pdbx_seq_one_letter_code
_entity_poly.pdbx_strand_id
1 'polypeptide(L)'
;MIFKTQKYLIITTLLLFCIIGCTRESVEYLSDSGFSSMDEHVPDPKMTFEQNVQPILTEKCALSGCHVDGGKDAHGVDLTSYETFIAGGDHGPIFVPGNADASEIVEEIVSGNMPKGGDQLPYMEIRTIKDWINMQPSQDTNVTHDDHHDDEEDHGGNKEDEHDADDHDDNKDQAEHDE
;
A
#
# COMPACT_ATOMS: atom_id res chain seq x y z
N MET A 1 21.82 29.74 -59.36
CA MET A 1 20.44 29.17 -59.27
C MET A 1 20.42 27.67 -58.87
N ILE A 2 21.50 27.13 -58.29
CA ILE A 2 21.68 25.69 -58.03
C ILE A 2 21.16 25.26 -56.63
N PHE A 3 21.14 26.19 -55.66
CA PHE A 3 20.66 25.89 -54.29
C PHE A 3 19.14 25.87 -54.14
N LYS A 4 18.41 26.46 -55.10
CA LYS A 4 16.93 26.49 -55.05
C LYS A 4 16.35 25.15 -55.47
N THR A 5 16.93 24.51 -56.49
CA THR A 5 16.51 23.19 -56.99
C THR A 5 16.78 22.06 -56.00
N GLN A 6 17.87 22.12 -55.22
CA GLN A 6 18.19 21.14 -54.17
C GLN A 6 17.18 21.13 -53.01
N LYS A 7 16.65 22.31 -52.62
CA LYS A 7 15.60 22.41 -51.59
C LYS A 7 14.27 21.82 -52.05
N TYR A 8 13.90 22.04 -53.32
CA TYR A 8 12.68 21.44 -53.87
C TYR A 8 12.81 19.92 -54.02
N LEU A 9 14.00 19.41 -54.37
CA LEU A 9 14.26 17.97 -54.51
C LEU A 9 14.07 17.24 -53.16
N ILE A 10 14.59 17.78 -52.06
CA ILE A 10 14.43 17.20 -50.70
C ILE A 10 12.97 17.27 -50.21
N ILE A 11 12.26 18.36 -50.48
CA ILE A 11 10.86 18.49 -50.09
C ILE A 11 9.97 17.53 -50.88
N THR A 12 10.25 17.33 -52.17
CA THR A 12 9.50 16.38 -53.00
C THR A 12 9.76 14.93 -52.60
N THR A 13 10.98 14.56 -52.18
CA THR A 13 11.27 13.19 -51.74
C THR A 13 10.66 12.88 -50.38
N LEU A 14 10.62 13.84 -49.45
CA LEU A 14 9.95 13.68 -48.15
C LEU A 14 8.42 13.55 -48.29
N LEU A 15 7.82 14.37 -49.17
CA LEU A 15 6.39 14.24 -49.49
C LEU A 15 6.10 12.92 -50.20
N LEU A 16 7.02 12.43 -51.06
CA LEU A 16 6.88 11.15 -51.74
C LEU A 16 6.97 9.94 -50.78
N PHE A 17 7.75 10.08 -49.70
CA PHE A 17 7.90 9.03 -48.69
C PHE A 17 6.70 8.98 -47.73
N CYS A 18 6.06 10.12 -47.45
CA CYS A 18 4.84 10.19 -46.64
C CYS A 18 3.64 9.45 -47.28
N ILE A 19 3.44 9.52 -48.61
CA ILE A 19 2.31 8.81 -49.23
C ILE A 19 2.56 7.30 -49.40
N ILE A 20 3.83 6.86 -49.45
CA ILE A 20 4.16 5.43 -49.51
C ILE A 20 4.03 4.78 -48.12
N GLY A 21 4.20 5.54 -47.03
CA GLY A 21 4.02 5.09 -45.65
C GLY A 21 2.57 4.78 -45.23
N CYS A 22 1.57 5.05 -46.08
CA CYS A 22 0.16 4.85 -45.74
C CYS A 22 -0.43 3.49 -46.16
N THR A 23 0.35 2.55 -46.73
CA THR A 23 -0.19 1.25 -47.21
C THR A 23 0.59 -0.01 -46.82
N ARG A 24 1.29 0.02 -45.68
CA ARG A 24 1.89 -1.17 -45.06
C ARG A 24 1.54 -1.12 -43.56
N GLU A 25 0.66 -1.93 -43.00
CA GLU A 25 0.36 -3.34 -43.20
C GLU A 25 -1.11 -3.57 -42.75
N SER A 26 -1.99 -3.90 -43.70
CA SER A 26 -3.35 -4.36 -43.42
C SER A 26 -3.39 -5.87 -43.69
N VAL A 27 -2.85 -6.65 -42.76
CA VAL A 27 -3.05 -8.10 -42.71
C VAL A 27 -3.54 -8.48 -41.33
N GLU A 28 -4.63 -9.25 -41.35
CA GLU A 28 -5.23 -9.99 -40.23
C GLU A 28 -6.05 -9.19 -39.22
N TYR A 29 -7.05 -8.49 -39.75
CA TYR A 29 -8.28 -8.17 -39.03
C TYR A 29 -9.35 -9.12 -39.59
N LEU A 30 -9.63 -10.25 -38.91
CA LEU A 30 -10.87 -11.06 -38.96
C LEU A 30 -10.59 -12.48 -38.41
N SER A 31 -10.63 -12.61 -37.08
CA SER A 31 -10.78 -13.86 -36.29
C SER A 31 -10.37 -13.48 -34.86
N ASP A 32 -11.26 -13.07 -33.96
CA ASP A 32 -12.04 -14.05 -33.20
C ASP A 32 -13.18 -13.32 -32.47
N SER A 33 -14.43 -13.67 -32.77
CA SER A 33 -15.56 -13.36 -31.91
C SER A 33 -15.57 -14.36 -30.75
N GLY A 34 -14.65 -14.15 -29.81
CA GLY A 34 -14.61 -14.77 -28.50
C GLY A 34 -15.32 -13.88 -27.49
N PHE A 35 -16.39 -14.40 -26.92
CA PHE A 35 -17.23 -13.81 -25.90
C PHE A 35 -16.44 -13.37 -24.65
N SER A 36 -16.48 -12.07 -24.36
CA SER A 36 -16.65 -11.49 -23.02
C SER A 36 -15.83 -12.10 -21.88
N SER A 37 -14.51 -11.91 -21.87
CA SER A 37 -13.80 -11.71 -20.60
C SER A 37 -14.06 -10.26 -20.17
N MET A 38 -15.06 -10.06 -19.31
CA MET A 38 -15.06 -8.87 -18.44
C MET A 38 -13.80 -8.98 -17.58
N ASP A 39 -12.74 -8.34 -18.05
CA ASP A 39 -11.64 -7.76 -17.28
C ASP A 39 -11.12 -8.65 -16.16
N GLU A 40 -10.41 -9.73 -16.51
CA GLU A 40 -9.35 -10.18 -15.60
C GLU A 40 -8.13 -9.33 -15.89
N HIS A 41 -8.09 -8.17 -15.23
CA HIS A 41 -6.93 -7.30 -15.27
C HIS A 41 -5.80 -7.92 -14.45
N VAL A 42 -4.80 -8.45 -15.14
CA VAL A 42 -3.56 -8.93 -14.54
C VAL A 42 -2.52 -7.81 -14.63
N PRO A 43 -1.98 -7.32 -13.48
CA PRO A 43 -0.87 -6.37 -13.46
C PRO A 43 0.34 -6.88 -14.28
N ASP A 44 1.06 -5.97 -14.93
CA ASP A 44 2.31 -6.33 -15.63
C ASP A 44 3.36 -6.81 -14.61
N PRO A 45 3.85 -8.06 -14.70
CA PRO A 45 4.85 -8.57 -13.76
C PRO A 45 6.19 -7.82 -13.80
N LYS A 46 6.42 -6.96 -14.80
CA LYS A 46 7.61 -6.10 -14.90
C LYS A 46 7.41 -4.71 -14.32
N MET A 47 6.20 -4.38 -13.85
CA MET A 47 5.92 -3.07 -13.27
C MET A 47 6.84 -2.79 -12.09
N THR A 48 7.47 -1.60 -12.07
CA THR A 48 8.27 -1.13 -10.94
C THR A 48 7.80 0.23 -10.48
N PHE A 49 8.13 0.57 -9.23
CA PHE A 49 7.76 1.87 -8.67
C PHE A 49 8.39 3.01 -9.49
N GLU A 50 9.69 2.92 -9.78
CA GLU A 50 10.46 3.98 -10.44
C GLU A 50 10.00 4.24 -11.88
N GLN A 51 9.56 3.20 -12.58
CA GLN A 51 9.19 3.30 -13.99
C GLN A 51 7.71 3.64 -14.19
N ASN A 52 6.84 3.22 -13.26
CA ASN A 52 5.40 3.29 -13.46
C ASN A 52 4.71 4.23 -12.48
N VAL A 53 5.09 4.21 -11.19
CA VAL A 53 4.40 4.96 -10.12
C VAL A 53 5.05 6.32 -9.89
N GLN A 54 6.37 6.36 -9.71
CA GLN A 54 7.12 7.59 -9.41
C GLN A 54 6.87 8.72 -10.44
N PRO A 55 6.80 8.47 -11.77
CA PRO A 55 6.51 9.54 -12.72
C PRO A 55 5.14 10.19 -12.49
N ILE A 56 4.12 9.40 -12.14
CA ILE A 56 2.77 9.90 -11.82
C ILE A 56 2.84 10.78 -10.56
N LEU A 57 3.48 10.28 -9.51
CA LEU A 57 3.64 11.00 -8.26
C LEU A 57 4.40 12.32 -8.44
N THR A 58 5.49 12.30 -9.21
CA THR A 58 6.30 13.49 -9.49
C THR A 58 5.53 14.53 -10.29
N GLU A 59 4.74 14.12 -11.28
CA GLU A 59 3.99 15.06 -12.12
C GLU A 59 2.77 15.64 -11.41
N LYS A 60 2.05 14.82 -10.63
CA LYS A 60 0.73 15.17 -10.11
C LYS A 60 0.72 15.55 -8.62
N CYS A 61 1.66 15.04 -7.82
CA CYS A 61 1.56 15.08 -6.36
C CYS A 61 2.75 15.76 -5.68
N ALA A 62 3.98 15.45 -6.09
CA ALA A 62 5.23 16.00 -5.54
C ALA A 62 5.52 17.42 -6.08
N LEU A 63 4.51 18.28 -6.00
CA LEU A 63 4.58 19.69 -6.31
C LEU A 63 4.98 20.47 -5.06
N SER A 64 5.76 21.54 -5.24
CA SER A 64 6.20 22.38 -4.12
C SER A 64 5.01 22.93 -3.32
N GLY A 65 5.01 22.71 -2.02
CA GLY A 65 3.92 23.08 -1.12
C GLY A 65 2.79 22.06 -1.01
N CYS A 66 2.84 20.96 -1.79
CA CYS A 66 1.95 19.80 -1.69
C CYS A 66 2.69 18.64 -1.03
N HIS A 67 3.24 17.68 -1.76
CA HIS A 67 3.89 16.48 -1.19
C HIS A 67 5.41 16.45 -1.44
N VAL A 68 6.07 17.58 -1.18
CA VAL A 68 7.54 17.72 -1.18
C VAL A 68 7.96 18.17 0.21
N ASP A 69 8.96 17.50 0.79
CA ASP A 69 9.45 17.74 2.16
C ASP A 69 8.32 17.68 3.20
N GLY A 70 7.36 16.76 2.99
CA GLY A 70 6.21 16.53 3.87
C GLY A 70 5.11 17.59 3.82
N GLY A 71 5.35 18.75 3.17
CA GLY A 71 4.40 19.83 2.87
C GLY A 71 3.56 20.38 4.04
N LYS A 72 3.35 21.70 4.08
CA LYS A 72 2.60 22.32 5.20
C LYS A 72 1.18 21.75 5.44
N ASP A 73 0.52 21.26 4.38
CA ASP A 73 -0.85 20.70 4.43
C ASP A 73 -0.91 19.24 3.92
N ALA A 74 0.23 18.56 3.91
CA ALA A 74 0.37 17.18 3.45
C ALA A 74 0.60 16.17 4.59
N HIS A 75 0.49 16.62 5.85
CA HIS A 75 0.57 15.75 7.02
C HIS A 75 1.85 14.89 7.04
N GLY A 76 2.98 15.50 6.70
CA GLY A 76 4.28 14.81 6.67
C GLY A 76 4.49 13.90 5.47
N VAL A 77 3.50 13.74 4.58
CA VAL A 77 3.59 12.88 3.40
C VAL A 77 4.48 13.52 2.33
N ASP A 78 5.58 12.86 2.03
CA ASP A 78 6.50 13.18 0.94
C ASP A 78 6.44 12.09 -0.13
N LEU A 79 6.22 12.49 -1.39
CA LEU A 79 6.04 11.59 -2.54
C LEU A 79 7.18 11.75 -3.58
N THR A 80 8.30 12.34 -3.16
CA THR A 80 9.45 12.63 -4.03
C THR A 80 10.33 11.41 -4.31
N SER A 81 10.28 10.39 -3.46
CA SER A 81 11.05 9.16 -3.64
C SER A 81 10.29 7.92 -3.15
N TYR A 82 10.82 6.74 -3.49
CA TYR A 82 10.30 5.47 -2.99
C TYR A 82 10.40 5.38 -1.46
N GLU A 83 11.53 5.80 -0.90
CA GLU A 83 11.80 5.73 0.54
C GLU A 83 10.82 6.58 1.34
N THR A 84 10.47 7.78 0.85
CA THR A 84 9.49 8.64 1.52
C THR A 84 8.07 8.13 1.32
N PHE A 85 7.75 7.58 0.15
CA PHE A 85 6.46 6.95 -0.14
C PHE A 85 6.15 5.78 0.81
N ILE A 86 7.12 4.90 1.07
CA ILE A 86 6.94 3.77 2.01
C ILE A 86 6.99 4.17 3.48
N ALA A 87 7.67 5.27 3.81
CA ALA A 87 7.68 5.80 5.18
C ALA A 87 6.31 6.34 5.59
N GLY A 88 5.52 6.85 4.64
CA GLY A 88 4.21 7.42 4.88
C GLY A 88 4.28 8.85 5.41
N GLY A 89 3.30 9.24 6.21
CA GLY A 89 3.21 10.56 6.83
C GLY A 89 3.10 10.51 8.35
N ASP A 90 2.69 11.63 8.93
CA ASP A 90 2.52 11.83 10.38
C ASP A 90 1.52 10.83 11.00
N HIS A 91 0.61 10.29 10.19
CA HIS A 91 -0.42 9.32 10.59
C HIS A 91 -0.06 7.86 10.26
N GLY A 92 1.15 7.62 9.74
CA GLY A 92 1.63 6.29 9.39
C GLY A 92 1.61 6.01 7.88
N PRO A 93 1.60 4.72 7.48
CA PRO A 93 1.62 4.32 6.07
C PRO A 93 0.40 4.83 5.32
N ILE A 94 0.63 5.37 4.11
CA ILE A 94 -0.43 5.88 3.23
C ILE A 94 -1.04 4.80 2.31
N PHE A 95 -0.49 3.59 2.34
CA PHE A 95 -1.01 2.45 1.60
C PHE A 95 -0.81 1.15 2.39
N VAL A 96 -1.67 0.17 2.09
CA VAL A 96 -1.62 -1.18 2.64
C VAL A 96 -1.02 -2.12 1.59
N PRO A 97 0.17 -2.68 1.81
CA PRO A 97 0.78 -3.62 0.88
C PRO A 97 -0.16 -4.78 0.53
N GLY A 98 -0.35 -5.05 -0.75
CA GLY A 98 -1.25 -6.11 -1.24
C GLY A 98 -2.74 -5.76 -1.19
N ASN A 99 -3.12 -4.57 -0.70
CA ASN A 99 -4.52 -4.16 -0.61
C ASN A 99 -4.71 -2.68 -0.97
N ALA A 100 -4.79 -2.41 -2.27
CA ALA A 100 -5.03 -1.08 -2.81
C ALA A 100 -6.39 -0.50 -2.37
N ASP A 101 -7.42 -1.32 -2.20
CA ASP A 101 -8.75 -0.84 -1.82
C ASP A 101 -8.83 -0.38 -0.35
N ALA A 102 -7.92 -0.86 0.50
CA ALA A 102 -7.76 -0.42 1.88
C ALA A 102 -6.71 0.70 2.06
N SER A 103 -6.17 1.24 0.95
CA SER A 103 -5.09 2.22 0.98
C SER A 103 -5.59 3.67 0.91
N GLU A 104 -5.18 4.52 1.86
CA GLU A 104 -5.58 5.94 1.92
C GLU A 104 -5.25 6.71 0.63
N ILE A 105 -4.05 6.51 0.07
CA ILE A 105 -3.67 7.16 -1.20
C ILE A 105 -4.65 6.83 -2.34
N VAL A 106 -5.21 5.61 -2.36
CA VAL A 106 -6.16 5.19 -3.39
C VAL A 106 -7.52 5.84 -3.14
N GLU A 107 -7.97 5.93 -1.89
CA GLU A 107 -9.20 6.64 -1.53
C GLU A 107 -9.15 8.11 -1.97
N GLU A 108 -8.04 8.80 -1.70
CA GLU A 108 -7.88 10.23 -1.99
C GLU A 108 -7.88 10.54 -3.50
N ILE A 109 -7.21 9.70 -4.32
CA ILE A 109 -7.18 9.90 -5.79
C ILE A 109 -8.48 9.48 -6.46
N VAL A 110 -9.17 8.44 -5.95
CA VAL A 110 -10.47 7.98 -6.49
C VAL A 110 -11.60 8.93 -6.12
N SER A 111 -11.54 9.55 -4.93
CA SER A 111 -12.53 10.54 -4.51
C SER A 111 -12.31 11.91 -5.17
N GLY A 112 -11.16 12.11 -5.82
CA GLY A 112 -10.81 13.37 -6.49
C GLY A 112 -10.40 14.47 -5.51
N ASN A 113 -10.12 14.12 -4.25
CA ASN A 113 -9.57 15.05 -3.26
C ASN A 113 -8.12 15.43 -3.60
N MET A 114 -7.40 14.47 -4.20
CA MET A 114 -6.05 14.66 -4.72
C MET A 114 -6.03 14.47 -6.25
N PRO A 115 -5.37 15.39 -6.99
CA PRO A 115 -4.62 16.55 -6.53
C PRO A 115 -5.54 17.70 -6.09
N LYS A 116 -5.22 18.37 -4.98
CA LYS A 116 -6.03 19.48 -4.44
C LYS A 116 -6.20 20.59 -5.49
N GLY A 117 -7.46 20.86 -5.87
CA GLY A 117 -7.80 21.93 -6.81
C GLY A 117 -7.37 21.66 -8.26
N GLY A 118 -6.91 20.45 -8.57
CA GLY A 118 -6.61 19.98 -9.92
C GLY A 118 -7.69 19.06 -10.48
N ASP A 119 -7.50 18.62 -11.71
CA ASP A 119 -8.32 17.56 -12.29
C ASP A 119 -7.97 16.22 -11.64
N GLN A 120 -8.98 15.37 -11.50
CA GLN A 120 -8.79 13.99 -11.05
C GLN A 120 -7.84 13.23 -11.99
N LEU A 121 -7.04 12.32 -11.41
CA LEU A 121 -6.17 11.45 -12.20
C LEU A 121 -6.97 10.66 -13.25
N PRO A 122 -6.42 10.50 -14.47
CA PRO A 122 -6.94 9.56 -15.45
C PRO A 122 -7.05 8.15 -14.86
N TYR A 123 -8.09 7.43 -15.27
CA TYR A 123 -8.35 6.05 -14.82
C TYR A 123 -7.11 5.14 -14.91
N MET A 124 -6.32 5.25 -15.97
CA MET A 124 -5.12 4.44 -16.18
C MET A 124 -4.00 4.75 -15.17
N GLU A 125 -3.89 6.00 -14.72
CA GLU A 125 -2.90 6.39 -13.70
C GLU A 125 -3.31 5.85 -12.32
N ILE A 126 -4.60 5.98 -11.96
CA ILE A 126 -5.15 5.38 -10.74
C ILE A 126 -4.93 3.87 -10.75
N ARG A 127 -5.24 3.20 -11.86
CA ARG A 127 -5.04 1.75 -12.03
C ARG A 127 -3.59 1.35 -11.85
N THR A 128 -2.65 2.12 -12.42
CA THR A 128 -1.21 1.87 -12.27
C THR A 128 -0.78 1.88 -10.80
N ILE A 129 -1.27 2.84 -10.01
CA ILE A 129 -0.98 2.92 -8.57
C ILE A 129 -1.59 1.72 -7.83
N LYS A 130 -2.86 1.39 -8.11
CA LYS A 130 -3.55 0.25 -7.48
C LYS A 130 -2.84 -1.08 -7.77
N ASP A 131 -2.46 -1.30 -9.02
CA ASP A 131 -1.77 -2.50 -9.46
C ASP A 131 -0.46 -2.68 -8.70
N TRP A 132 0.35 -1.62 -8.65
CA TRP A 132 1.62 -1.66 -7.97
C TRP A 132 1.46 -1.96 -6.46
N ILE A 133 0.45 -1.37 -5.79
CA ILE A 133 0.16 -1.65 -4.38
C ILE A 133 -0.23 -3.13 -4.19
N ASN A 134 -1.10 -3.66 -5.05
CA ASN A 134 -1.57 -5.04 -4.98
C ASN A 134 -0.46 -6.07 -5.26
N MET A 135 0.59 -5.67 -5.98
CA MET A 135 1.77 -6.51 -6.20
C MET A 135 2.70 -6.59 -4.99
N GLN A 136 2.53 -5.72 -3.98
CA GLN A 136 3.38 -5.75 -2.79
C GLN A 136 3.02 -6.93 -1.88
N PRO A 137 4.01 -7.54 -1.19
CA PRO A 137 3.73 -8.61 -0.23
C PRO A 137 2.78 -8.12 0.87
N SER A 138 1.65 -8.81 1.05
CA SER A 138 0.72 -8.50 2.13
C SER A 138 1.44 -8.62 3.47
N GLN A 139 1.18 -7.65 4.35
CA GLN A 139 1.60 -7.76 5.74
C GLN A 139 0.57 -8.65 6.43
N ASP A 140 0.69 -9.97 6.27
CA ASP A 140 0.03 -10.94 7.13
C ASP A 140 0.72 -10.84 8.50
N THR A 141 0.43 -9.77 9.22
CA THR A 141 0.86 -9.67 10.60
C THR A 141 0.03 -10.72 11.35
N ASN A 142 0.64 -11.88 11.56
CA ASN A 142 0.38 -12.66 12.77
C ASN A 142 0.85 -11.79 13.94
N VAL A 143 0.16 -10.66 14.18
CA VAL A 143 0.10 -10.05 15.50
C VAL A 143 -0.71 -11.07 16.26
N THR A 144 -0.01 -11.99 16.93
CA THR A 144 -0.50 -12.48 18.20
C THR A 144 -0.86 -11.22 18.98
N HIS A 145 -2.15 -10.89 19.03
CA HIS A 145 -2.67 -10.28 20.23
C HIS A 145 -2.33 -11.31 21.29
N ASP A 146 -1.16 -11.14 21.90
CA ASP A 146 -0.93 -11.66 23.23
C ASP A 146 -1.91 -10.88 24.09
N ASP A 147 -3.16 -11.33 24.05
CA ASP A 147 -4.16 -11.09 25.08
C ASP A 147 -3.55 -11.68 26.35
N HIS A 148 -2.67 -10.92 27.01
CA HIS A 148 -2.56 -11.00 28.45
C HIS A 148 -3.91 -10.54 28.98
N HIS A 149 -4.88 -11.46 29.00
CA HIS A 149 -5.92 -11.46 30.00
C HIS A 149 -5.19 -11.58 31.34
N ASP A 150 -5.01 -10.43 31.99
CA ASP A 150 -4.92 -10.38 33.44
C ASP A 150 -6.27 -10.88 33.98
N ASP A 151 -6.44 -12.20 34.05
CA ASP A 151 -7.53 -12.79 34.82
C ASP A 151 -7.23 -12.58 36.30
N GLU A 152 -7.94 -11.61 36.87
CA GLU A 152 -8.12 -11.43 38.31
C GLU A 152 -8.65 -12.74 38.93
N GLU A 153 -7.86 -13.40 39.78
CA GLU A 153 -8.42 -14.35 40.76
C GLU A 153 -9.03 -13.56 41.93
N ASP A 154 -10.29 -13.15 41.79
CA ASP A 154 -11.16 -12.82 42.92
C ASP A 154 -11.72 -14.11 43.51
N HIS A 155 -11.17 -14.53 44.65
CA HIS A 155 -11.81 -15.51 45.53
C HIS A 155 -11.96 -14.94 46.95
N GLY A 156 -12.97 -14.08 47.12
CA GLY A 156 -13.54 -13.71 48.41
C GLY A 156 -14.87 -14.43 48.74
N GLY A 157 -14.85 -15.26 49.79
CA GLY A 157 -16.04 -15.74 50.54
C GLY A 157 -16.19 -17.27 50.53
N ASN A 158 -16.49 -17.96 51.64
CA ASN A 158 -17.14 -17.56 52.89
C ASN A 158 -16.78 -18.57 54.00
N LYS A 159 -16.93 -18.14 55.26
CA LYS A 159 -16.73 -18.95 56.48
C LYS A 159 -17.78 -20.05 56.60
N GLU A 160 -17.36 -21.26 57.00
CA GLU A 160 -18.21 -22.22 57.70
C GLU A 160 -17.49 -22.63 59.00
N ASP A 161 -18.17 -22.33 60.10
CA ASP A 161 -17.83 -22.73 61.46
C ASP A 161 -18.21 -24.20 61.61
N GLU A 162 -17.29 -25.08 62.02
CA GLU A 162 -17.67 -26.35 62.64
C GLU A 162 -16.59 -26.81 63.64
N HIS A 163 -17.01 -26.88 64.90
CA HIS A 163 -16.34 -27.53 66.00
C HIS A 163 -16.16 -29.01 65.72
N ASP A 164 -15.04 -29.60 66.15
CA ASP A 164 -15.08 -30.79 66.99
C ASP A 164 -13.74 -30.95 67.73
N ALA A 165 -13.86 -31.08 69.04
CA ALA A 165 -12.80 -31.52 69.94
C ALA A 165 -12.65 -33.04 69.83
N ASP A 166 -11.45 -33.56 70.03
CA ASP A 166 -11.27 -34.76 70.86
C ASP A 166 -9.79 -34.91 71.28
N ASP A 167 -9.65 -35.06 72.59
CA ASP A 167 -8.45 -35.42 73.35
C ASP A 167 -7.76 -36.68 72.83
N HIS A 168 -6.44 -36.76 72.97
CA HIS A 168 -5.71 -37.86 73.63
C HIS A 168 -4.23 -37.45 73.75
N ASP A 169 -3.72 -37.10 74.94
CA ASP A 169 -3.36 -37.94 76.09
C ASP A 169 -1.84 -38.20 76.12
N ASP A 170 -1.23 -37.58 77.12
CA ASP A 170 -0.02 -37.88 77.89
C ASP A 170 1.08 -38.81 77.32
N ASN A 171 2.33 -38.37 77.48
CA ASN A 171 3.29 -38.94 78.45
C ASN A 171 4.72 -38.44 78.09
N LYS A 172 5.31 -37.42 78.74
CA LYS A 172 5.91 -37.36 80.10
C LYS A 172 7.44 -37.58 80.08
N ASP A 173 8.09 -36.84 80.98
CA ASP A 173 9.41 -37.09 81.59
C ASP A 173 10.63 -36.86 80.69
N GLN A 174 11.73 -36.20 81.06
CA GLN A 174 12.40 -35.78 82.30
C GLN A 174 13.62 -34.93 81.81
N ALA A 175 14.35 -34.09 82.52
CA ALA A 175 14.46 -33.65 83.90
C ALA A 175 15.40 -32.42 83.86
N GLU A 176 15.03 -31.34 84.55
CA GLU A 176 15.97 -30.35 85.07
C GLU A 176 16.41 -30.83 86.46
N HIS A 177 17.71 -30.80 86.74
CA HIS A 177 18.38 -30.80 88.06
C HIS A 177 19.89 -30.80 87.76
N ASP A 178 20.58 -29.65 87.82
CA ASP A 178 21.46 -29.16 88.91
C ASP A 178 22.79 -28.82 88.20
N GLU A 179 23.57 -27.78 88.47
CA GLU A 179 23.90 -27.05 89.70
C GLU A 179 24.57 -25.71 89.27
#